data_AF-A0A7S0YAH4-F1
#
_entry.id   AF-A0A7S0YAH4-F1
#
_cell.length_a   1.000
_cell.length_b   1.000
_cell.length_c   1.000
_cell.angle_alpha   90.00
_cell.angle_beta   90.00
_cell.angle_gamma   90.00
#
_symmetry.space_group_name_H-M   'P 1'
#
loop_
_entity.id
_entity.type
_entity.pdbx_description
1 polymer ?
#
loop_
_entity_poly.entity_id
_entity_poly.type
_entity_poly.pdbx_seq_one_letter_code
_entity_poly.pdbx_strand_id
1 'polypeptide(L)'
;MSETSDLIQFLLDPRIKIVSTALDLLLGMTATNEGNNTLLSHLKPLSKNLHARYLMNDSLDEKILSILVNISGAELDENKVVCLVQLICKGIPKQPRQIELLSMLLANITTSEQGCIALCSGDRSKFLVPLLSKLLESPETSPAVVADADAVSDSSLDPFRYLASVLMNVTRTNEGRLLVLRQILEESPMSAPSSPSPSPSPSPS
;
A
#
# COMPACT_ATOMS: atom_id res chain seq x y z
N MET A 1 26.28 9.44 -19.94
CA MET A 1 24.96 9.52 -19.26
C MET A 1 23.95 8.92 -20.22
N SER A 2 23.06 8.04 -19.75
CA SER A 2 22.00 7.45 -20.58
C SER A 2 20.80 8.39 -20.66
N GLU A 3 20.04 8.33 -21.74
CA GLU A 3 18.80 9.10 -21.92
C GLU A 3 17.82 8.88 -20.74
N THR A 4 17.73 7.65 -20.22
CA THR A 4 16.93 7.32 -19.04
C THR A 4 17.43 8.02 -17.77
N SER A 5 18.74 8.21 -17.61
CA SER A 5 19.29 8.93 -16.45
C SER A 5 18.88 10.40 -16.49
N ASP A 6 18.92 11.03 -17.66
CA ASP A 6 18.49 12.42 -17.84
C ASP A 6 16.98 12.56 -17.60
N LEU A 7 16.20 11.59 -18.09
CA LEU A 7 14.76 11.52 -17.84
C LEU A 7 14.43 11.44 -16.34
N ILE A 8 15.17 10.63 -15.59
CA ILE A 8 15.01 10.52 -14.11
C ILE A 8 15.39 11.83 -13.41
N GLN A 9 16.37 12.58 -13.92
CA GLN A 9 16.76 13.88 -13.36
C GLN A 9 15.65 14.93 -13.52
N PHE A 10 14.89 14.90 -14.61
CA PHE A 10 13.77 15.83 -14.82
C PHE A 10 12.65 15.71 -13.78
N LEU A 11 12.58 14.62 -13.01
CA LEU A 11 11.66 14.49 -11.89
C LEU A 11 11.92 15.50 -10.76
N LEU A 12 13.14 16.05 -10.70
CA LEU A 12 13.54 17.07 -9.73
C LEU A 12 13.42 18.51 -10.27
N ASP A 13 12.96 18.69 -11.52
CA ASP A 13 12.77 20.03 -12.09
C ASP A 13 11.65 20.78 -11.34
N PRO A 14 11.83 22.07 -11.00
CA PRO A 14 10.80 22.85 -10.32
C PRO A 14 9.53 23.05 -11.17
N ARG A 15 9.61 22.91 -12.49
CA ARG A 15 8.49 23.13 -13.42
C ARG A 15 7.63 21.88 -13.52
N ILE A 16 6.42 21.95 -12.98
CA ILE A 16 5.43 20.85 -12.99
C ILE A 16 5.22 20.26 -14.39
N LYS A 17 5.20 21.09 -15.44
CA LYS A 17 5.03 20.62 -16.82
C LYS A 17 6.15 19.66 -17.24
N ILE A 18 7.40 19.96 -16.90
CA ILE A 18 8.55 19.11 -17.23
C ILE A 18 8.47 17.80 -16.46
N VAL A 19 8.16 17.87 -15.17
CA VAL A 19 7.99 16.68 -14.34
C VAL A 19 6.85 15.80 -14.86
N SER A 20 5.71 16.39 -15.24
CA SER A 20 4.60 15.64 -15.81
C SER A 20 5.00 14.93 -17.10
N THR A 21 5.67 15.63 -18.03
CA THR A 21 6.15 15.02 -19.26
C THR A 21 7.16 13.90 -18.99
N ALA A 22 8.06 14.09 -18.02
CA ALA A 22 9.00 13.05 -17.62
C ALA A 22 8.28 11.82 -17.07
N LEU A 23 7.26 12.01 -16.22
CA LEU A 23 6.42 10.92 -15.72
C LEU A 23 5.65 10.21 -16.83
N ASP A 24 5.12 10.95 -17.82
CA ASP A 24 4.42 10.35 -18.97
C ASP A 24 5.34 9.46 -19.80
N LEU A 25 6.58 9.88 -20.02
CA LEU A 25 7.59 9.08 -20.72
C LEU A 25 8.01 7.85 -19.90
N LEU A 26 8.27 8.01 -18.60
CA LEU A 26 8.59 6.89 -17.72
C LEU A 26 7.44 5.88 -17.65
N LEU A 27 6.19 6.35 -17.59
CA LEU A 27 5.01 5.49 -17.63
C LEU A 27 4.93 4.75 -18.97
N GLY A 28 5.19 5.42 -20.09
CA GLY A 28 5.30 4.78 -21.40
C GLY A 28 6.37 3.68 -21.44
N MET A 29 7.53 3.88 -20.79
CA MET A 29 8.57 2.86 -20.70
C MET A 29 8.10 1.61 -19.94
N THR A 30 7.26 1.76 -18.90
CA THR A 30 6.73 0.62 -18.15
C THR A 30 5.79 -0.28 -18.97
N ALA A 31 5.31 0.17 -20.13
CA ALA A 31 4.42 -0.61 -21.00
C ALA A 31 5.15 -1.71 -21.80
N THR A 32 6.48 -1.71 -21.81
CA THR A 32 7.29 -2.70 -22.54
C THR A 32 8.26 -3.40 -21.59
N ASN A 33 8.56 -4.67 -21.85
CA ASN A 33 9.52 -5.42 -21.03
C ASN A 33 10.93 -4.80 -21.05
N GLU A 34 11.38 -4.34 -22.22
CA GLU A 34 12.68 -3.69 -22.38
C GLU A 34 12.75 -2.36 -21.63
N GLY A 35 11.73 -1.51 -21.77
CA GLY A 35 11.64 -0.26 -21.03
C GLY A 35 11.57 -0.50 -19.52
N ASN A 36 10.78 -1.46 -19.07
CA ASN A 36 10.69 -1.81 -17.65
C ASN A 36 12.03 -2.33 -17.10
N ASN A 37 12.73 -3.22 -17.82
CA ASN A 37 14.06 -3.69 -17.45
C ASN A 37 15.08 -2.54 -17.37
N THR A 38 14.98 -1.58 -18.28
CA THR A 38 15.80 -0.37 -18.26
C THR A 38 15.53 0.46 -17.02
N LEU A 39 14.27 0.66 -16.62
CA LEU A 39 13.90 1.34 -15.38
C LEU A 39 14.38 0.59 -14.14
N LEU A 40 14.27 -0.73 -14.12
CA LEU A 40 14.74 -1.58 -13.02
C LEU A 40 16.26 -1.47 -12.82
N SER A 41 17.04 -1.33 -13.89
CA SER A 41 18.48 -1.08 -13.79
C SER A 41 18.82 0.29 -13.15
N HIS A 42 17.87 1.24 -13.20
CA HIS A 42 17.97 2.57 -12.59
C HIS A 42 17.04 2.73 -11.37
N LEU A 43 16.60 1.63 -10.74
CA LEU A 43 15.57 1.70 -9.70
C LEU A 43 15.98 2.57 -8.52
N LYS A 44 17.25 2.55 -8.11
CA LYS A 44 17.73 3.34 -6.98
C LYS A 44 17.64 4.86 -7.20
N PRO A 45 18.19 5.45 -8.29
CA PRO A 45 17.98 6.87 -8.57
C PRO A 45 16.52 7.20 -8.92
N LEU A 46 15.81 6.32 -9.62
CA LEU A 46 14.39 6.51 -9.96
C LEU A 46 13.53 6.60 -8.70
N SER A 47 13.64 5.62 -7.80
CA SER A 47 12.90 5.56 -6.55
C SER A 47 13.16 6.80 -5.69
N LYS A 48 14.42 7.20 -5.51
CA LYS A 48 14.79 8.42 -4.78
C LYS A 48 14.07 9.66 -5.34
N ASN A 49 14.09 9.84 -6.65
CA ASN A 49 13.52 11.03 -7.29
C ASN A 49 11.98 10.98 -7.30
N LEU A 50 11.38 9.80 -7.52
CA LEU A 50 9.94 9.59 -7.36
C LEU A 50 9.49 9.85 -5.93
N HIS A 51 10.24 9.40 -4.92
CA HIS A 51 9.94 9.69 -3.50
C HIS A 51 9.93 11.19 -3.24
N ALA A 52 11.02 11.88 -3.63
CA ALA A 52 11.16 13.31 -3.45
C ALA A 52 9.99 14.05 -4.11
N ARG A 53 9.58 13.61 -5.31
CA ARG A 53 8.45 14.21 -6.00
C ARG A 53 7.11 13.88 -5.33
N TYR A 54 6.91 12.63 -4.94
CA TYR A 54 5.71 12.16 -4.28
C TYR A 54 5.43 13.00 -3.03
N LEU A 55 6.43 13.30 -2.20
CA LEU A 55 6.27 14.15 -1.02
C LEU A 55 5.89 15.61 -1.32
N MET A 56 6.16 16.12 -2.54
CA MET A 56 6.03 17.55 -2.86
C MET A 56 4.69 17.94 -3.48
N ASN A 57 4.03 17.06 -4.25
CA ASN A 57 2.85 17.44 -5.02
C ASN A 57 1.89 16.29 -5.29
N ASP A 58 0.72 16.34 -4.65
CA ASP A 58 -0.36 15.36 -4.77
C ASP A 58 -0.94 15.24 -6.19
N SER A 59 -0.78 16.27 -7.04
CA SER A 59 -1.38 16.30 -8.38
C SER A 59 -0.75 15.31 -9.36
N LEU A 60 0.38 14.71 -9.02
CA LEU A 60 1.11 13.75 -9.86
C LEU A 60 1.19 12.36 -9.22
N ASP A 61 0.61 12.19 -8.03
CA ASP A 61 0.67 10.96 -7.25
C ASP A 61 0.13 9.75 -8.02
N GLU A 62 -0.94 9.92 -8.80
CA GLU A 62 -1.50 8.83 -9.61
C GLU A 62 -0.51 8.32 -10.66
N LYS A 63 0.21 9.21 -11.36
CA LYS A 63 1.23 8.82 -12.34
C LYS A 63 2.40 8.13 -11.66
N ILE A 64 2.85 8.65 -10.52
CA ILE A 64 3.94 8.05 -9.74
C ILE A 64 3.54 6.65 -9.27
N LEU A 65 2.37 6.50 -8.65
CA LEU A 65 1.87 5.21 -8.19
C LEU A 65 1.70 4.23 -9.36
N SER A 66 1.20 4.68 -10.52
CA SER A 66 1.06 3.83 -11.71
C SER A 66 2.40 3.30 -12.21
N ILE A 67 3.45 4.14 -12.24
CA ILE A 67 4.81 3.70 -12.59
C ILE A 67 5.29 2.65 -11.58
N LEU A 68 5.12 2.90 -10.27
CA LEU A 68 5.56 1.97 -9.24
C LEU A 68 4.82 0.63 -9.30
N VAL A 69 3.51 0.66 -9.53
CA VAL A 69 2.68 -0.54 -9.77
C VAL A 69 3.23 -1.35 -10.92
N ASN A 70 3.46 -0.73 -12.08
CA ASN A 70 3.92 -1.45 -13.26
C ASN A 70 5.33 -2.03 -13.08
N ILE A 71 6.24 -1.28 -12.45
CA ILE A 71 7.59 -1.76 -12.11
C ILE A 71 7.50 -2.94 -11.12
N SER A 72 6.62 -2.85 -10.12
CA SER A 72 6.44 -3.90 -9.12
C SER A 72 5.79 -5.18 -9.64
N GLY A 73 5.14 -5.12 -10.81
CA GLY A 73 4.56 -6.31 -11.45
C GLY A 73 5.59 -7.21 -12.13
N ALA A 74 6.84 -6.78 -12.26
CA ALA A 74 7.93 -7.63 -12.75
C ALA A 74 8.49 -8.55 -11.65
N GLU A 75 9.25 -9.57 -12.05
CA GLU A 75 10.04 -10.35 -11.09
C GLU A 75 11.15 -9.47 -10.50
N LEU A 76 10.99 -9.13 -9.22
CA LEU A 76 11.92 -8.29 -8.47
C LEU A 76 12.81 -9.14 -7.56
N ASP A 77 14.09 -8.83 -7.56
CA ASP A 77 14.99 -9.29 -6.51
C ASP A 77 14.69 -8.60 -5.17
N GLU A 78 15.16 -9.20 -4.08
CA GLU A 78 14.92 -8.75 -2.71
C GLU A 78 15.32 -7.27 -2.49
N ASN A 79 16.45 -6.85 -3.06
CA ASN A 79 16.94 -5.48 -2.90
C ASN A 79 16.01 -4.46 -3.55
N LYS A 80 15.46 -4.80 -4.73
CA LYS A 80 14.50 -3.94 -5.43
C LYS A 80 13.17 -3.84 -4.70
N VAL A 81 12.68 -4.95 -4.13
CA VAL A 81 11.47 -4.95 -3.30
C VAL A 81 11.64 -4.01 -2.09
N VAL A 82 12.76 -4.12 -1.36
CA VAL A 82 13.05 -3.24 -0.22
C VAL A 82 13.12 -1.78 -0.65
N CYS A 83 13.72 -1.50 -1.82
CA CYS A 83 13.78 -0.15 -2.39
C CYS A 83 12.39 0.43 -2.66
N LEU A 84 11.45 -0.37 -3.17
CA LEU A 84 10.07 0.07 -3.41
C LEU A 84 9.29 0.29 -2.11
N VAL A 85 9.48 -0.57 -1.10
CA VAL A 85 8.83 -0.41 0.22
C VAL A 85 9.20 0.92 0.87
N GLN A 86 10.44 1.39 0.71
CA GLN A 86 10.89 2.69 1.24
C GLN A 86 10.16 3.90 0.63
N LEU A 87 9.45 3.73 -0.49
CA LEU A 87 8.68 4.80 -1.13
C LEU A 87 7.32 5.04 -0.46
N ILE A 88 6.83 4.06 0.27
CA ILE A 88 5.47 4.04 0.80
C ILE A 88 5.42 4.72 2.17
N CYS A 89 5.66 6.04 2.21
CA CYS A 89 5.81 6.78 3.47
C CYS A 89 5.01 8.09 3.57
N LYS A 90 4.22 8.47 2.56
CA LYS A 90 3.48 9.76 2.54
C LYS A 90 2.17 9.76 3.35
N GLY A 91 1.76 8.61 3.91
CA GLY A 91 0.44 8.43 4.55
C GLY A 91 -0.64 7.98 3.54
N ILE A 92 -1.80 7.58 4.05
CA ILE A 92 -2.85 6.97 3.22
C ILE A 92 -3.44 8.03 2.27
N PRO A 93 -3.45 7.79 0.95
CA PRO A 93 -4.05 8.69 -0.02
C PRO A 93 -5.54 8.92 0.26
N LYS A 94 -6.04 10.11 -0.09
CA LYS A 94 -7.46 10.45 0.10
C LYS A 94 -8.32 10.12 -1.11
N GLN A 95 -7.72 10.02 -2.30
CA GLN A 95 -8.46 9.80 -3.54
C GLN A 95 -8.64 8.29 -3.78
N PRO A 96 -9.85 7.80 -4.11
CA PRO A 96 -10.12 6.38 -4.33
C PRO A 96 -9.16 5.71 -5.31
N ARG A 97 -8.87 6.38 -6.44
CA ARG A 97 -7.94 5.86 -7.45
C ARG A 97 -6.51 5.69 -6.93
N GLN A 98 -6.05 6.61 -6.08
CA GLN A 98 -4.72 6.53 -5.47
C GLN A 98 -4.66 5.40 -4.41
N ILE A 99 -5.74 5.22 -3.64
CA ILE A 99 -5.87 4.09 -2.69
C ILE A 99 -5.82 2.76 -3.44
N GLU A 100 -6.52 2.65 -4.56
CA GLU A 100 -6.53 1.46 -5.40
C GLU A 100 -5.13 1.13 -5.93
N LEU A 101 -4.44 2.10 -6.53
CA LEU A 101 -3.08 1.92 -7.06
C LEU A 101 -2.07 1.57 -5.95
N LEU A 102 -2.18 2.22 -4.80
CA LEU A 102 -1.37 1.90 -3.65
C LEU A 102 -1.64 0.46 -3.15
N SER A 103 -2.91 0.06 -3.08
CA SER A 103 -3.28 -1.30 -2.67
C SER A 103 -2.75 -2.35 -3.66
N MET A 104 -2.76 -2.03 -4.97
CA MET A 104 -2.16 -2.87 -6.01
C MET A 104 -0.63 -2.96 -5.87
N LEU A 105 0.06 -1.84 -5.62
CA LEU A 105 1.50 -1.82 -5.35
C LEU A 105 1.86 -2.67 -4.14
N LEU A 106 1.11 -2.54 -3.05
CA LEU A 106 1.29 -3.35 -1.84
C LEU A 106 1.06 -4.84 -2.12
N ALA A 107 0.04 -5.17 -2.92
CA ALA A 107 -0.24 -6.55 -3.30
C ALA A 107 0.95 -7.16 -4.06
N ASN A 108 1.54 -6.41 -5.01
CA ASN A 108 2.72 -6.83 -5.76
C ASN A 108 3.95 -7.01 -4.86
N ILE A 109 4.26 -6.03 -4.02
CA ILE A 109 5.41 -6.08 -3.09
C ILE A 109 5.32 -7.27 -2.13
N THR A 110 4.14 -7.52 -1.59
CA THR A 110 3.89 -8.57 -0.58
C THR A 110 3.83 -9.97 -1.17
N THR A 111 3.91 -10.14 -2.49
CA THR A 111 4.09 -11.48 -3.09
C THR A 111 5.38 -12.16 -2.61
N SER A 112 6.40 -11.37 -2.28
CA SER A 112 7.69 -11.84 -1.74
C SER A 112 7.73 -11.78 -0.21
N GLU A 113 8.41 -12.75 0.40
CA GLU A 113 8.61 -12.78 1.86
C GLU A 113 9.35 -11.55 2.38
N GLN A 114 10.39 -11.10 1.67
CA GLN A 114 11.12 -9.88 2.03
C GLN A 114 10.25 -8.63 1.95
N GLY A 115 9.35 -8.55 0.98
CA GLY A 115 8.37 -7.47 0.89
C GLY A 115 7.44 -7.45 2.09
N CYS A 116 6.95 -8.61 2.52
CA CYS A 116 6.16 -8.76 3.74
C CYS A 116 6.94 -8.32 4.98
N ILE A 117 8.15 -8.83 5.19
CA ILE A 117 8.99 -8.48 6.35
C ILE A 117 9.30 -6.98 6.34
N ALA A 118 9.74 -6.44 5.21
CA ALA A 118 10.10 -5.03 5.09
C ALA A 118 8.90 -4.12 5.38
N LEU A 119 7.70 -4.47 4.89
CA LEU A 119 6.48 -3.70 5.09
C LEU A 119 5.96 -3.80 6.54
N CYS A 120 6.00 -4.98 7.15
CA CYS A 120 5.49 -5.22 8.51
C CYS A 120 6.45 -4.75 9.62
N SER A 121 7.70 -4.45 9.29
CA SER A 121 8.72 -4.07 10.27
C SER A 121 8.83 -2.55 10.46
N GLY A 122 9.11 -2.13 11.69
CA GLY A 122 9.41 -0.73 12.04
C GLY A 122 8.22 0.21 11.86
N ASP A 123 8.51 1.47 11.53
CA ASP A 123 7.50 2.53 11.39
C ASP A 123 6.54 2.34 10.21
N ARG A 124 6.86 1.44 9.26
CA ARG A 124 6.02 1.17 8.07
C ARG A 124 4.78 0.36 8.40
N SER A 125 4.80 -0.41 9.49
CA SER A 125 3.61 -1.09 10.02
C SER A 125 2.49 -0.08 10.32
N LYS A 126 2.82 1.13 10.77
CA LYS A 126 1.86 2.22 11.05
C LYS A 126 1.09 2.68 9.82
N PHE A 127 1.63 2.44 8.63
CA PHE A 127 0.96 2.75 7.36
C PHE A 127 0.04 1.61 6.91
N LEU A 128 0.49 0.37 7.08
CA LEU A 128 -0.26 -0.81 6.68
C LEU A 128 -1.49 -1.02 7.57
N VAL A 129 -1.35 -0.82 8.88
CA VAL A 129 -2.39 -1.06 9.89
C VAL A 129 -3.70 -0.34 9.56
N PRO A 130 -3.76 0.99 9.34
CA PRO A 130 -5.03 1.67 9.09
C PRO A 130 -5.63 1.34 7.72
N LEU A 131 -4.81 0.95 6.73
CA LEU A 131 -5.34 0.41 5.46
C LEU A 131 -6.04 -0.92 5.69
N LEU A 132 -5.45 -1.83 6.47
CA LEU A 132 -6.06 -3.11 6.79
C LEU A 132 -7.31 -2.96 7.68
N SER A 133 -7.35 -2.00 8.63
CA SER A 133 -8.57 -1.71 9.40
C SER A 133 -9.71 -1.31 8.47
N LYS A 134 -9.45 -0.52 7.42
CA LYS A 134 -10.48 -0.10 6.46
C LYS A 134 -11.11 -1.27 5.70
N LEU A 135 -10.35 -2.34 5.45
CA LEU A 135 -10.88 -3.58 4.90
C LEU A 135 -11.84 -4.28 5.88
N LEU A 136 -11.50 -4.30 7.17
CA LEU A 136 -12.33 -4.93 8.21
C LEU A 136 -13.59 -4.11 8.54
N GLU A 137 -13.53 -2.79 8.40
CA GLU A 137 -14.66 -1.88 8.59
C GLU A 137 -15.62 -1.85 7.38
N SER A 138 -15.18 -2.26 6.19
CA SER A 138 -16.01 -2.19 4.98
C SER A 138 -17.14 -3.22 5.03
N PRO A 139 -18.42 -2.80 5.02
CA PRO A 139 -19.56 -3.72 5.05
C PRO A 139 -19.73 -4.52 3.76
N GLU A 140 -19.07 -4.11 2.67
CA GLU A 140 -19.14 -4.79 1.36
C GLU A 140 -18.21 -6.00 1.25
N THR A 141 -17.23 -6.15 2.15
CA THR A 141 -16.33 -7.32 2.22
C THR A 141 -16.86 -8.45 3.11
N SER A 142 -18.15 -8.41 3.46
CA SER A 142 -18.82 -9.55 4.08
C SER A 142 -18.73 -10.77 3.14
N PRO A 143 -18.32 -11.96 3.63
CA PRO A 143 -18.18 -13.18 2.82
C PRO A 143 -19.51 -13.73 2.27
N ALA A 144 -20.61 -12.99 2.39
CA ALA A 144 -21.92 -13.34 1.84
C ALA A 144 -22.11 -12.96 0.36
N VAL A 145 -21.21 -12.19 -0.27
CA VAL A 145 -21.38 -11.71 -1.66
C VAL A 145 -20.61 -12.56 -2.70
N VAL A 146 -19.97 -13.66 -2.29
CA VAL A 146 -19.34 -14.62 -3.23
C VAL A 146 -20.34 -15.54 -3.95
N ALA A 147 -21.65 -15.31 -3.81
CA ALA A 147 -22.69 -16.18 -4.38
C ALA A 147 -23.26 -15.73 -5.74
N ASP A 148 -23.08 -14.47 -6.17
CA ASP A 148 -23.61 -14.00 -7.46
C ASP A 148 -22.51 -13.33 -8.28
N ALA A 149 -21.84 -14.14 -9.11
CA ALA A 149 -20.79 -13.72 -10.03
C ALA A 149 -21.29 -12.94 -11.27
N ASP A 150 -22.59 -12.62 -11.36
CA ASP A 150 -23.20 -12.04 -12.58
C ASP A 150 -23.83 -10.64 -12.39
N ALA A 151 -23.61 -9.96 -11.27
CA ALA A 151 -24.17 -8.63 -11.02
C ALA A 151 -23.16 -7.61 -10.46
N VAL A 152 -22.00 -7.45 -11.10
CA VAL A 152 -21.16 -6.26 -10.86
C VAL A 152 -21.56 -5.18 -11.86
N SER A 153 -22.46 -4.30 -11.44
CA SER A 153 -22.77 -3.08 -12.17
C SER A 153 -21.54 -2.16 -12.18
N ASP A 154 -21.26 -1.61 -13.36
CA ASP A 154 -20.03 -0.94 -13.77
C ASP A 154 -19.86 0.48 -13.19
N SER A 155 -20.07 0.71 -11.88
CA SER A 155 -20.07 2.10 -11.34
C SER A 155 -19.56 2.36 -9.92
N SER A 156 -18.80 1.44 -9.30
CA SER A 156 -17.86 1.81 -8.23
C SER A 156 -16.87 0.68 -7.95
N LEU A 157 -15.70 0.71 -8.59
CA LEU A 157 -14.60 -0.20 -8.23
C LEU A 157 -14.20 0.06 -6.77
N ASP A 158 -14.39 -0.94 -5.90
CA ASP A 158 -13.91 -0.88 -4.51
C ASP A 158 -12.41 -0.55 -4.50
N PRO A 159 -11.99 0.62 -4.00
CA PRO A 159 -10.59 1.02 -3.99
C PRO A 159 -9.72 0.14 -3.07
N PHE A 160 -10.34 -0.66 -2.20
CA PHE A 160 -9.67 -1.55 -1.26
C PHE A 160 -9.59 -3.01 -1.72
N ARG A 161 -10.08 -3.36 -2.92
CA ARG A 161 -10.16 -4.74 -3.42
C ARG A 161 -8.86 -5.55 -3.37
N TYR A 162 -7.71 -4.89 -3.49
CA TYR A 162 -6.40 -5.54 -3.44
C TYR A 162 -5.87 -5.77 -2.01
N LEU A 163 -6.47 -5.13 -1.00
CA LEU A 163 -6.04 -5.29 0.39
C LEU A 163 -6.31 -6.71 0.93
N ALA A 164 -7.32 -7.42 0.42
CA ALA A 164 -7.53 -8.82 0.77
C ALA A 164 -6.32 -9.68 0.38
N SER A 165 -5.74 -9.45 -0.81
CA SER A 165 -4.50 -10.12 -1.24
C SER A 165 -3.31 -9.70 -0.39
N VAL A 166 -3.19 -8.42 -0.04
CA VAL A 166 -2.15 -7.92 0.88
C VAL A 166 -2.24 -8.65 2.23
N LEU A 167 -3.43 -8.72 2.83
CA LEU A 167 -3.65 -9.41 4.11
C LEU A 167 -3.28 -10.89 4.04
N MET A 168 -3.71 -11.58 2.97
CA MET A 168 -3.37 -12.97 2.74
C MET A 168 -1.86 -13.19 2.59
N ASN A 169 -1.17 -12.28 1.92
CA ASN A 169 0.27 -12.36 1.71
C ASN A 169 1.05 -12.12 3.02
N VAL A 170 0.73 -11.05 3.75
CA VAL A 170 1.47 -10.71 4.98
C VAL A 170 1.30 -11.76 6.08
N THR A 171 0.12 -12.37 6.20
CA THR A 171 -0.17 -13.41 7.21
C THR A 171 0.57 -14.74 6.97
N ARG A 172 1.24 -14.91 5.82
CA ARG A 172 2.17 -16.03 5.60
C ARG A 172 3.43 -15.91 6.46
N THR A 173 3.85 -14.68 6.76
CA THR A 173 5.04 -14.39 7.58
C THR A 173 4.71 -14.27 9.07
N ASN A 174 5.68 -14.52 9.94
CA ASN A 174 5.47 -14.40 11.38
C ASN A 174 5.23 -12.95 11.79
N GLU A 175 5.99 -12.03 11.20
CA GLU A 175 5.92 -10.59 11.38
C GLU A 175 4.53 -10.08 11.03
N GLY A 176 4.00 -10.49 9.88
CA GLY A 176 2.64 -10.11 9.45
C GLY A 176 1.55 -10.69 10.34
N ARG A 177 1.66 -11.96 10.78
CA ARG A 177 0.70 -12.52 11.76
C ARG A 177 0.71 -11.75 13.08
N LEU A 178 1.90 -11.42 13.60
CA LEU A 178 2.02 -10.65 14.83
C LEU A 178 1.45 -9.23 14.68
N LEU A 179 1.64 -8.60 13.52
CA LEU A 179 1.07 -7.29 13.22
C LEU A 179 -0.46 -7.33 13.23
N VAL A 180 -1.07 -8.29 12.52
CA VAL A 180 -2.53 -8.44 12.45
C VAL A 180 -3.13 -8.79 13.82
N LEU A 181 -2.49 -9.70 14.58
CA LEU A 181 -2.96 -10.06 15.91
C LEU A 181 -2.90 -8.89 16.90
N ARG A 182 -1.84 -8.08 16.86
CA ARG A 182 -1.76 -6.87 17.70
C ARG A 182 -2.91 -5.91 17.40
N GLN A 183 -3.23 -5.72 16.14
CA GLN A 183 -4.31 -4.84 15.72
C GLN A 183 -5.69 -5.33 16.20
N ILE A 184 -5.97 -6.63 16.07
CA ILE A 184 -7.22 -7.23 16.59
C ILE A 184 -7.31 -7.10 18.12
N LEU A 185 -6.17 -7.25 18.82
CA LEU A 185 -6.11 -7.12 20.28
C LEU A 185 -6.21 -5.66 20.74
N GLU A 186 -5.72 -4.70 19.97
CA GLU A 186 -5.83 -3.25 20.26
C GLU A 186 -7.22 -2.69 19.91
N GLU A 187 -7.88 -3.20 18.87
CA GLU A 187 -9.25 -2.83 18.49
C GLU A 187 -10.33 -3.55 19.33
N SER A 188 -9.96 -4.59 20.08
CA SER A 188 -10.83 -5.19 21.09
C SER A 188 -10.78 -4.33 22.35
N PRO A 189 -11.82 -3.54 22.70
CA PRO A 189 -11.93 -3.06 24.06
C PRO A 189 -12.04 -4.32 24.92
N MET A 190 -10.98 -4.70 25.63
CA MET A 190 -11.12 -5.58 26.77
C MET A 190 -12.13 -4.90 27.68
N SER A 191 -13.38 -5.35 27.62
CA SER A 191 -14.35 -5.21 28.68
C SER A 191 -13.65 -5.65 29.95
N ALA A 192 -13.19 -4.68 30.74
CA ALA A 192 -12.72 -4.93 32.08
C ALA A 192 -13.82 -5.75 32.77
N PRO A 193 -13.49 -6.85 33.46
CA PRO A 193 -14.50 -7.57 34.23
C PRO A 193 -15.13 -6.57 35.19
N SER A 194 -16.42 -6.32 34.99
CA SER A 194 -17.23 -5.50 35.87
C SER A 194 -17.07 -6.07 37.28
N SER A 195 -16.36 -5.33 38.12
CA SER A 195 -16.23 -5.64 39.54
C SER A 195 -17.62 -5.91 40.11
N PRO A 196 -17.82 -7.03 40.85
CA PRO A 196 -19.12 -7.37 41.39
C PRO A 196 -19.56 -6.25 42.34
N SER A 197 -20.75 -5.71 42.07
CA SER A 197 -21.42 -4.73 42.92
C SER A 197 -21.47 -5.26 44.36
N PRO A 198 -21.11 -4.47 45.37
CA PRO A 198 -21.24 -4.90 46.75
C PRO A 198 -22.72 -5.09 47.09
N SER A 199 -23.06 -6.31 47.53
CA SER A 199 -24.37 -6.69 48.03
C SER A 199 -24.83 -5.72 49.14
N PRO A 200 -26.06 -5.19 49.11
CA PRO A 200 -26.56 -4.39 50.21
C PRO A 200 -26.73 -5.27 51.46
N SER A 201 -26.07 -4.87 52.55
CA SER A 201 -26.17 -5.47 53.88
C SER A 201 -27.62 -5.47 54.38
N PRO A 202 -28.04 -6.50 55.13
CA PRO A 202 -29.39 -6.54 55.70
C PRO A 202 -29.54 -5.49 56.80
N SER A 203 -30.61 -4.71 56.73
CA SER A 203 -31.00 -3.73 57.75
C SER A 203 -31.32 -4.43 59.08
N PRO A 204 -30.83 -3.92 60.23
CA PRO A 204 -31.21 -4.45 61.54
C PRO A 204 -32.66 -4.09 61.88
N SER A 205 -33.28 -5.00 62.62
CA SER A 205 -34.69 -5.07 63.04
C SER A 205 -35.15 -3.92 63.93
#